data_AF-A0A2S6HGT1-F1
#
_entry.id   AF-A0A2S6HGT1-F1
#
_cell.length_a   1.000
_cell.length_b   1.000
_cell.length_c   1.000
_cell.angle_alpha   90.00
_cell.angle_beta   90.00
_cell.angle_gamma   90.00
#
_symmetry.space_group_name_H-M   'P 1'
#
loop_
_entity.id
_entity.type
_entity.pdbx_description
1 polymer ?
#
loop_
_entity_poly.entity_id
_entity_poly.type
_entity_poly.pdbx_seq_one_letter_code
_entity_poly.pdbx_strand_id
1 'polypeptide(L)'
;MTLYRQLIACSNEQNNANEPTEFNVFLLSDSDAFNFTDSKLPDNFLKNLVFLVAKKPKRLITHIQRIHHCYQANLQEPLFAALVDLLVVLNGRGKAISRRMIIGTKSKLSGEQYKKLQTFMTEDFDVALLSGNQYSVFTKGLVGTGNLVQQIEAPDKQTYDPLVLAHDYIEYSQLDEAKDVLEKAIVNQPQRLELHQCLLELYKSTLDTSGFTTMFNILAGLDVAMPNDWSTLKAFFYERKK
;
A
#
# COMPACT_ATOMS: atom_id res chain seq x y z
N MET A 1 -18.11 -34.79 -30.21
CA MET A 1 -17.00 -34.43 -29.30
C MET A 1 -17.64 -33.77 -28.08
N THR A 2 -17.63 -34.29 -26.86
CA THR A 2 -16.65 -35.17 -26.21
C THR A 2 -17.35 -35.91 -25.06
N LEU A 3 -17.21 -37.23 -25.09
CA LEU A 3 -17.32 -38.30 -24.08
C LEU A 3 -17.89 -37.97 -22.66
N TYR A 4 -19.07 -38.52 -22.38
CA TYR A 4 -19.50 -38.91 -21.04
C TYR A 4 -18.62 -40.08 -20.55
N ARG A 5 -17.82 -39.86 -19.50
CA ARG A 5 -17.17 -40.96 -18.78
C ARG A 5 -18.15 -41.52 -17.75
N GLN A 6 -18.71 -42.69 -18.03
CA GLN A 6 -19.00 -43.69 -17.00
C GLN A 6 -17.72 -44.01 -16.23
N LEU A 7 -17.87 -44.46 -14.98
CA LEU A 7 -17.02 -45.32 -14.13
C LEU A 7 -17.32 -44.91 -12.66
N ILE A 8 -17.67 -45.75 -11.67
CA ILE A 8 -17.81 -47.20 -11.49
C ILE A 8 -18.83 -47.37 -10.34
N ALA A 9 -19.79 -48.28 -10.49
CA ALA A 9 -20.53 -48.83 -9.35
C ALA A 9 -19.79 -50.11 -8.90
N CYS A 10 -19.32 -50.14 -7.65
CA CYS A 10 -18.89 -51.37 -6.99
C CYS A 10 -19.92 -51.70 -5.91
N SER A 11 -20.64 -52.80 -6.11
CA SER A 11 -21.51 -53.42 -5.11
C SER A 11 -20.85 -54.68 -4.54
N ASN A 12 -21.02 -54.84 -3.22
CA ASN A 12 -20.80 -56.01 -2.35
C ASN A 12 -19.31 -56.36 -2.06
N GLU A 13 -18.84 -56.70 -0.85
CA GLU A 13 -19.47 -57.23 0.38
C GLU A 13 -18.51 -57.06 1.60
N GLN A 14 -19.09 -56.79 2.78
CA GLN A 14 -18.69 -57.10 4.17
C GLN A 14 -17.21 -57.35 4.56
N ASN A 15 -16.62 -56.49 5.42
CA ASN A 15 -16.36 -56.78 6.85
C ASN A 15 -15.43 -55.75 7.56
N ASN A 16 -15.91 -55.35 8.75
CA ASN A 16 -15.23 -54.88 9.96
C ASN A 16 -14.39 -53.59 10.03
N ALA A 17 -14.81 -52.80 11.04
CA ALA A 17 -14.04 -51.89 11.90
C ALA A 17 -13.38 -50.69 11.22
N ASN A 18 -14.13 -49.59 11.14
CA ASN A 18 -13.84 -48.32 11.82
C ASN A 18 -14.84 -47.28 11.31
N GLU A 19 -15.54 -46.62 12.25
CA GLU A 19 -16.50 -45.55 11.98
C GLU A 19 -15.93 -44.51 11.01
N PRO A 20 -16.65 -44.12 9.94
CA PRO A 20 -16.47 -42.82 9.35
C PRO A 20 -17.56 -41.91 9.90
N THR A 21 -17.13 -40.95 10.72
CA THR A 21 -17.83 -39.67 10.93
C THR A 21 -18.38 -39.20 9.59
N GLU A 22 -19.71 -39.26 9.45
CA GLU A 22 -20.41 -38.66 8.32
C GLU A 22 -20.08 -37.18 8.31
N PHE A 23 -19.13 -36.81 7.45
CA PHE A 23 -19.04 -35.46 6.94
C PHE A 23 -20.39 -35.17 6.32
N ASN A 24 -21.22 -34.41 7.05
CA ASN A 24 -22.38 -33.73 6.50
C ASN A 24 -21.86 -32.75 5.44
N VAL A 25 -21.58 -33.28 4.25
CA VAL A 25 -21.36 -32.52 3.04
C VAL A 25 -22.71 -31.88 2.75
N PHE A 26 -22.83 -30.60 3.13
CA PHE A 26 -23.96 -29.77 2.73
C PHE A 26 -24.03 -29.75 1.19
N LEU A 27 -24.90 -30.58 0.62
CA LEU A 27 -25.31 -30.51 -0.78
C LEU A 27 -26.25 -29.30 -0.91
N LEU A 28 -25.70 -28.22 -1.45
CA LEU A 28 -26.28 -26.88 -1.51
C LEU A 28 -27.37 -26.70 -2.59
N SER A 29 -27.82 -27.78 -3.23
CA SER A 29 -28.64 -27.73 -4.44
C SER A 29 -30.15 -27.55 -4.18
N ASP A 30 -30.63 -27.81 -2.96
CA ASP A 30 -32.08 -27.91 -2.68
C ASP A 30 -32.70 -26.67 -2.02
N SER A 31 -31.99 -25.53 -1.97
CA SER A 31 -32.52 -24.32 -1.33
C SER A 31 -32.34 -23.08 -2.20
N ASP A 32 -33.45 -22.58 -2.76
CA ASP A 32 -33.55 -21.26 -3.41
C ASP A 32 -33.05 -20.10 -2.52
N ALA A 33 -32.84 -20.34 -1.22
CA ALA A 33 -32.21 -19.42 -0.28
C ALA A 33 -30.81 -18.96 -0.72
N PHE A 34 -30.14 -19.74 -1.56
CA PHE A 34 -28.79 -19.49 -2.07
C PHE A 34 -28.72 -19.46 -3.60
N ASN A 35 -29.79 -19.10 -4.31
CA ASN A 35 -29.71 -18.84 -5.75
C ASN A 35 -28.84 -17.60 -6.00
N PHE A 36 -27.53 -17.84 -6.12
CA PHE A 36 -26.49 -16.84 -6.33
C PHE A 36 -26.33 -16.41 -7.80
N THR A 37 -27.11 -17.00 -8.69
CA THR A 37 -27.00 -16.80 -10.12
C THR A 37 -28.38 -16.52 -10.70
N ASP A 38 -28.71 -15.25 -10.84
CA ASP A 38 -29.56 -14.83 -11.93
C ASP A 38 -28.74 -13.84 -12.77
N SER A 39 -28.47 -14.19 -14.02
CA SER A 39 -27.62 -13.44 -14.96
C SER A 39 -28.25 -12.12 -15.42
N LYS A 40 -29.29 -11.66 -14.70
CA LYS A 40 -30.05 -10.41 -14.87
C LYS A 40 -30.31 -9.73 -13.54
N LEU A 41 -29.36 -9.80 -12.60
CA LEU A 41 -29.47 -9.05 -11.35
C LEU A 41 -29.43 -7.54 -11.68
N PRO A 42 -30.46 -6.75 -11.31
CA PRO A 42 -30.51 -5.33 -11.62
C PRO A 42 -29.31 -4.62 -10.98
N ASP A 43 -28.82 -3.54 -11.59
CA ASP A 43 -27.66 -2.73 -11.15
C ASP A 43 -27.71 -2.27 -9.67
N ASN A 44 -28.85 -2.45 -9.00
CA ASN A 44 -29.10 -2.13 -7.60
C ASN A 44 -29.12 -3.34 -6.65
N PHE A 45 -28.71 -4.55 -7.07
CA PHE A 45 -28.77 -5.74 -6.20
C PHE A 45 -27.93 -5.60 -4.93
N LEU A 46 -26.69 -5.11 -5.03
CA LEU A 46 -25.84 -4.84 -3.87
C LEU A 46 -26.48 -3.81 -2.93
N LYS A 47 -27.09 -2.74 -3.47
CA LYS A 47 -27.81 -1.74 -2.67
C LYS A 47 -29.01 -2.35 -1.93
N ASN A 48 -29.75 -3.23 -2.59
CA ASN A 48 -30.86 -3.96 -1.98
C ASN A 48 -30.37 -4.86 -0.84
N LEU A 49 -29.25 -5.56 -1.02
CA LEU A 49 -28.65 -6.37 0.04
C LEU A 49 -28.18 -5.52 1.21
N VAL A 50 -27.53 -4.39 0.96
CA VAL A 50 -27.14 -3.43 2.00
C VAL A 50 -28.36 -2.93 2.77
N PHE A 51 -29.43 -2.56 2.09
CA PHE A 51 -30.69 -2.15 2.71
C PHE A 51 -31.32 -3.27 3.55
N LEU A 52 -31.35 -4.52 3.04
CA LEU A 52 -31.89 -5.67 3.76
C LEU A 52 -31.07 -6.01 5.00
N VAL A 53 -29.74 -5.91 4.90
CA VAL A 53 -28.82 -6.09 6.03
C VAL A 53 -29.10 -5.02 7.08
N ALA A 54 -29.17 -3.73 6.70
CA ALA A 54 -29.50 -2.65 7.61
C ALA A 54 -30.87 -2.83 8.30
N LYS A 55 -31.90 -3.25 7.53
CA LYS A 55 -33.26 -3.46 8.03
C LYS A 55 -33.38 -4.67 8.95
N LYS A 56 -32.64 -5.76 8.68
CA LYS A 56 -32.71 -7.02 9.43
C LYS A 56 -31.30 -7.57 9.72
N PRO A 57 -30.54 -6.93 10.64
CA PRO A 57 -29.12 -7.22 10.86
C PRO A 57 -28.83 -8.67 11.24
N LYS A 58 -29.72 -9.33 11.98
CA LYS A 58 -29.53 -10.71 12.46
C LYS A 58 -29.76 -11.80 11.41
N ARG A 59 -30.17 -11.44 10.18
CA ARG A 59 -30.39 -12.43 9.11
C ARG A 59 -29.06 -12.81 8.46
N LEU A 60 -28.45 -13.88 8.98
CA LEU A 60 -27.18 -14.41 8.51
C LEU A 60 -27.15 -14.65 6.99
N ILE A 61 -28.25 -15.17 6.43
CA ILE A 61 -28.37 -15.46 4.99
C ILE A 61 -28.09 -14.23 4.12
N THR A 62 -28.57 -13.05 4.52
CA THR A 62 -28.41 -11.82 3.73
C THR A 62 -26.97 -11.33 3.76
N HIS A 63 -26.26 -11.52 4.87
CA HIS A 63 -24.81 -11.24 4.95
C HIS A 63 -24.01 -12.16 4.04
N ILE A 64 -24.32 -13.46 4.04
CA ILE A 64 -23.65 -14.44 3.18
C ILE A 64 -23.91 -14.12 1.70
N GLN A 65 -25.15 -13.78 1.33
CA GLN A 65 -25.50 -13.35 -0.02
C GLN A 65 -24.70 -12.12 -0.46
N ARG A 66 -24.55 -11.13 0.43
CA ARG A 66 -23.74 -9.94 0.17
C ARG A 66 -22.27 -10.26 -0.02
N ILE A 67 -21.68 -11.08 0.86
CA ILE A 67 -20.28 -11.52 0.75
C ILE A 67 -20.06 -12.26 -0.57
N HIS A 68 -20.94 -13.19 -0.90
CA HIS A 68 -20.85 -13.98 -2.12
C HIS A 68 -20.92 -13.11 -3.38
N HIS A 69 -21.89 -12.19 -3.42
CA HIS A 69 -22.03 -11.26 -4.54
C HIS A 69 -20.77 -10.38 -4.71
N CYS A 70 -20.26 -9.79 -3.62
CA CYS A 70 -19.02 -8.99 -3.68
C CYS A 70 -17.82 -9.83 -4.13
N TYR A 71 -17.73 -11.09 -3.71
CA TYR A 71 -16.67 -12.02 -4.11
C TYR A 71 -16.73 -12.35 -5.62
N GLN A 72 -17.92 -12.68 -6.14
CA GLN A 72 -18.11 -12.99 -7.56
C GLN A 72 -17.87 -11.77 -8.46
N ALA A 73 -18.35 -10.60 -8.04
CA ALA A 73 -18.20 -9.35 -8.77
C ALA A 73 -16.81 -8.70 -8.62
N ASN A 74 -15.87 -9.35 -7.92
CA ASN A 74 -14.51 -8.86 -7.69
C ASN A 74 -14.45 -7.48 -7.00
N LEU A 75 -15.42 -7.19 -6.12
CA LEU A 75 -15.54 -5.92 -5.41
C LEU A 75 -14.81 -5.98 -4.08
N GLN A 76 -13.51 -5.68 -4.10
CA GLN A 76 -12.63 -5.83 -2.94
C GLN A 76 -13.07 -5.01 -1.71
N GLU A 77 -13.24 -3.69 -1.85
CA GLU A 77 -13.62 -2.83 -0.71
C GLU A 77 -15.02 -3.16 -0.14
N PRO A 78 -16.07 -3.38 -0.96
CA PRO A 78 -17.36 -3.86 -0.46
C PRO A 78 -17.32 -5.27 0.13
N LEU A 79 -16.44 -6.16 -0.34
CA LEU A 79 -16.26 -7.49 0.21
C LEU A 79 -15.69 -7.44 1.62
N PHE A 80 -14.62 -6.66 1.81
CA PHE A 80 -14.06 -6.41 3.14
C PHE A 80 -15.11 -5.85 4.10
N ALA A 81 -15.88 -4.85 3.66
CA ALA A 81 -16.94 -4.25 4.45
C ALA A 81 -18.04 -5.25 4.84
N ALA A 82 -18.46 -6.10 3.90
CA ALA A 82 -19.47 -7.12 4.14
C ALA A 82 -19.00 -8.18 5.15
N LEU A 83 -17.71 -8.53 5.12
CA LEU A 83 -17.10 -9.39 6.14
C LEU A 83 -17.12 -8.70 7.51
N VAL A 84 -16.66 -7.46 7.59
CA VAL A 84 -16.67 -6.69 8.85
C VAL A 84 -18.09 -6.60 9.43
N ASP A 85 -19.09 -6.27 8.62
CA ASP A 85 -20.49 -6.18 9.05
C ASP A 85 -21.02 -7.52 9.58
N LEU A 86 -20.68 -8.64 8.93
CA LEU A 86 -21.02 -9.97 9.43
C LEU A 86 -20.39 -10.22 10.80
N LEU A 87 -19.09 -9.92 10.95
CA LEU A 87 -18.35 -10.15 12.20
C LEU A 87 -18.90 -9.31 13.35
N VAL A 88 -19.22 -8.04 13.09
CA VAL A 88 -19.87 -7.12 14.04
C VAL A 88 -21.21 -7.69 14.51
N VAL A 89 -22.06 -8.15 13.58
CA VAL A 89 -23.38 -8.71 13.91
C VAL A 89 -23.25 -10.01 14.71
N LEU A 90 -22.27 -10.85 14.38
CA LEU A 90 -22.03 -12.10 15.08
C LEU A 90 -21.52 -11.87 16.51
N ASN A 91 -20.78 -10.78 16.75
CA ASN A 91 -20.29 -10.33 18.05
C ASN A 91 -19.63 -11.47 18.84
N GLY A 92 -18.59 -12.08 18.25
CA GLY A 92 -17.84 -13.21 18.83
C GLY A 92 -18.50 -14.58 18.71
N ARG A 93 -19.79 -14.67 18.33
CA ARG A 93 -20.48 -15.94 18.09
C ARG A 93 -20.19 -16.47 16.70
N GLY A 94 -20.38 -17.78 16.47
CA GLY A 94 -20.23 -18.35 15.12
C GLY A 94 -18.78 -18.35 14.61
N LYS A 95 -17.79 -18.56 15.49
CA LYS A 95 -16.36 -18.57 15.13
C LYS A 95 -16.05 -19.43 13.91
N ALA A 96 -16.69 -20.59 13.77
CA ALA A 96 -16.50 -21.48 12.62
C ALA A 96 -16.91 -20.84 11.27
N ILE A 97 -18.08 -20.18 11.22
CA ILE A 97 -18.53 -19.54 9.98
C ILE A 97 -17.71 -18.29 9.66
N SER A 98 -17.35 -17.50 10.67
CA SER A 98 -16.47 -16.34 10.51
C SER A 98 -15.13 -16.74 9.89
N ARG A 99 -14.48 -17.78 10.44
CA ARG A 99 -13.23 -18.33 9.90
C ARG A 99 -13.39 -18.81 8.46
N ARG A 100 -14.45 -19.56 8.18
CA ARG A 100 -14.73 -20.08 6.84
C ARG A 100 -14.89 -18.95 5.81
N MET A 101 -15.61 -17.89 6.16
CA MET A 101 -15.81 -16.73 5.28
C MET A 101 -14.51 -15.95 5.04
N ILE A 102 -13.72 -15.70 6.09
CA ILE A 102 -12.43 -14.99 5.97
C ILE A 102 -11.45 -15.79 5.11
N ILE A 103 -11.28 -17.09 5.40
CA ILE A 103 -10.37 -17.96 4.63
C ILE A 103 -10.83 -18.10 3.17
N GLY A 104 -12.14 -18.31 2.96
CA GLY A 104 -12.71 -18.49 1.62
C GLY A 104 -12.61 -17.26 0.72
N THR A 105 -12.48 -16.06 1.29
CA THR A 105 -12.38 -14.79 0.55
C THR A 105 -10.95 -14.30 0.37
N LYS A 106 -9.94 -15.01 0.90
CA LYS A 106 -8.52 -14.60 0.90
C LYS A 106 -8.00 -14.15 -0.47
N SER A 107 -8.37 -14.87 -1.53
CA SER A 107 -7.90 -14.60 -2.90
C SER A 107 -8.36 -13.25 -3.49
N LYS A 108 -9.34 -12.60 -2.86
CA LYS A 108 -9.98 -11.36 -3.33
C LYS A 108 -9.76 -10.16 -2.41
N LEU A 109 -9.01 -10.34 -1.33
CA LEU A 109 -8.68 -9.29 -0.35
C LEU A 109 -7.24 -8.82 -0.55
N SER A 110 -6.93 -7.57 -0.18
CA SER A 110 -5.53 -7.16 -0.06
C SER A 110 -4.84 -7.88 1.09
N GLY A 111 -3.51 -7.95 1.03
CA GLY A 111 -2.70 -8.50 2.13
C GLY A 111 -2.96 -7.78 3.45
N GLU A 112 -3.15 -6.46 3.42
CA GLU A 112 -3.46 -5.65 4.62
C GLU A 112 -4.85 -5.98 5.19
N GLN A 113 -5.88 -6.04 4.34
CA GLN A 113 -7.25 -6.37 4.75
C GLN A 113 -7.32 -7.77 5.35
N TYR A 114 -6.67 -8.75 4.71
CA TYR A 114 -6.63 -10.11 5.22
C TYR A 114 -5.88 -10.20 6.56
N LYS A 115 -4.77 -9.46 6.71
CA LYS A 115 -4.02 -9.40 7.96
C LYS A 115 -4.86 -8.84 9.11
N LYS A 116 -5.64 -7.76 8.88
CA LYS A 116 -6.58 -7.22 9.88
C LYS A 116 -7.62 -8.26 10.33
N LEU A 117 -8.21 -8.98 9.39
CA LEU A 117 -9.19 -10.04 9.68
C LEU A 117 -8.54 -11.24 10.41
N GLN A 118 -7.28 -11.55 10.10
CA GLN A 118 -6.52 -12.60 10.78
C GLN A 118 -6.21 -12.23 12.24
N THR A 119 -5.78 -10.99 12.49
CA THR A 119 -5.56 -10.46 13.86
C THR A 119 -6.85 -10.54 14.68
N PHE A 120 -7.97 -10.16 14.10
CA PHE A 120 -9.28 -10.30 14.75
C PHE A 120 -9.63 -11.77 15.10
N MET A 121 -9.24 -12.74 14.26
CA MET A 121 -9.45 -14.16 14.56
C MET A 121 -8.60 -14.69 15.73
N THR A 122 -7.45 -14.05 15.99
CA THR A 122 -6.53 -14.43 17.08
C THR A 122 -6.84 -13.73 18.41
N GLU A 123 -7.35 -12.50 18.37
CA GLU A 123 -7.65 -11.66 19.54
C GLU A 123 -9.11 -11.82 20.00
N ASP A 124 -9.53 -13.08 20.19
CA ASP A 124 -10.87 -13.50 20.67
C ASP A 124 -12.09 -12.82 20.01
N PHE A 125 -11.97 -12.40 18.74
CA PHE A 125 -13.07 -11.76 18.01
C PHE A 125 -13.56 -10.45 18.64
N ASP A 126 -12.65 -9.64 19.21
CA ASP A 126 -12.99 -8.29 19.70
C ASP A 126 -13.36 -7.35 18.54
N VAL A 127 -14.64 -6.97 18.49
CA VAL A 127 -15.22 -6.12 17.45
C VAL A 127 -14.62 -4.70 17.46
N ALA A 128 -14.07 -4.24 18.57
CA ALA A 128 -13.45 -2.92 18.67
C ALA A 128 -12.21 -2.75 17.75
N LEU A 129 -11.57 -3.86 17.39
CA LEU A 129 -10.37 -3.88 16.54
C LEU A 129 -10.69 -3.80 15.05
N LEU A 130 -11.96 -4.00 14.66
CA LEU A 130 -12.37 -3.99 13.27
C LEU A 130 -12.65 -2.55 12.81
N SER A 131 -11.74 -2.00 12.01
CA SER A 131 -11.98 -0.78 11.26
C SER A 131 -12.80 -1.08 9.99
N GLY A 132 -14.01 -0.53 9.91
CA GLY A 132 -14.81 -0.55 8.69
C GLY A 132 -14.31 0.44 7.65
N ASN A 133 -14.89 0.40 6.45
CA ASN A 133 -14.69 1.40 5.40
C ASN A 133 -16.04 2.04 5.03
N GLN A 134 -16.05 2.90 3.99
CA GLN A 134 -17.27 3.60 3.54
C GLN A 134 -18.43 2.69 3.12
N TYR A 135 -18.17 1.40 2.88
CA TYR A 135 -19.19 0.42 2.50
C TYR A 135 -19.72 -0.37 3.71
N SER A 136 -19.17 -0.16 4.91
CA SER A 136 -19.61 -0.83 6.13
C SER A 136 -20.90 -0.20 6.67
N VAL A 137 -21.83 -1.05 7.10
CA VAL A 137 -23.16 -0.67 7.59
C VAL A 137 -23.19 -0.55 9.11
N PHE A 138 -22.43 -1.40 9.82
CA PHE A 138 -22.51 -1.52 11.28
C PHE A 138 -21.27 -1.07 12.03
N THR A 139 -20.26 -0.56 11.34
CA THR A 139 -19.13 0.07 12.01
C THR A 139 -19.52 1.46 12.50
N LYS A 140 -19.09 1.81 13.71
CA LYS A 140 -19.24 3.16 14.24
C LYS A 140 -18.51 4.09 13.26
N GLY A 141 -19.27 4.83 12.47
CA GLY A 141 -18.75 5.65 11.38
C GLY A 141 -17.70 6.65 11.87
N LEU A 142 -16.79 6.99 10.97
CA LEU A 142 -15.61 7.85 11.14
C LEU A 142 -14.47 7.23 11.97
N VAL A 143 -13.61 6.44 11.30
CA VAL A 143 -12.20 6.33 11.70
C VAL A 143 -11.48 7.51 11.03
N GLY A 144 -11.55 8.68 11.66
CA GLY A 144 -10.71 9.80 11.27
C GLY A 144 -9.27 9.47 11.64
N THR A 145 -8.38 9.39 10.67
CA THR A 145 -6.95 9.38 10.96
C THR A 145 -6.55 10.81 11.32
N GLY A 146 -6.11 11.04 12.56
CA GLY A 146 -5.52 12.32 12.98
C GLY A 146 -4.22 12.67 12.23
N ASN A 147 -3.65 11.70 11.50
CA ASN A 147 -2.58 11.92 10.54
C ASN A 147 -3.14 12.52 9.24
N LEU A 148 -3.43 13.82 9.27
CA LEU A 148 -3.64 14.62 8.04
C LEU A 148 -2.35 14.77 7.23
N VAL A 149 -1.21 14.62 7.91
CA VAL A 149 0.13 14.65 7.31
C VAL A 149 0.76 13.29 7.55
N GLN A 150 0.84 12.49 6.49
CA GLN A 150 1.72 11.35 6.47
C GLN A 150 3.09 11.90 6.10
N GLN A 151 3.99 11.99 7.08
CA GLN A 151 5.40 12.23 6.78
C GLN A 151 5.87 10.99 6.03
N ILE A 152 5.83 11.05 4.70
CA ILE A 152 6.48 10.07 3.85
C ILE A 152 7.94 10.17 4.29
N GLU A 153 8.46 9.13 4.97
CA GLU A 153 9.91 8.92 5.02
C GLU A 153 10.33 9.03 3.57
N ALA A 154 11.05 10.11 3.25
CA ALA A 154 11.33 10.50 1.88
C ALA A 154 11.72 9.23 1.13
N PRO A 155 11.05 8.91 0.01
CA PRO A 155 11.45 7.77 -0.79
C PRO A 155 12.95 7.91 -0.95
N ASP A 156 13.65 6.84 -0.53
CA ASP A 156 15.09 6.68 -0.54
C ASP A 156 15.66 7.56 -1.66
N LYS A 157 16.38 8.62 -1.26
CA LYS A 157 16.79 9.77 -2.07
C LYS A 157 16.71 9.40 -3.53
N GLN A 158 15.75 9.95 -4.29
CA GLN A 158 15.87 9.90 -5.74
C GLN A 158 17.30 10.33 -6.06
N THR A 159 18.11 9.38 -6.54
CA THR A 159 19.53 9.58 -6.82
C THR A 159 19.61 10.40 -8.10
N TYR A 160 19.12 11.64 -8.03
CA TYR A 160 19.37 12.61 -9.05
C TYR A 160 20.85 12.91 -9.03
N ASP A 161 21.45 12.89 -10.22
CA ASP A 161 22.81 13.37 -10.38
C ASP A 161 22.86 14.82 -9.88
N PRO A 162 23.67 15.14 -8.86
CA PRO A 162 23.76 16.50 -8.32
C PRO A 162 24.10 17.55 -9.37
N LEU A 163 24.82 17.17 -10.44
CA LEU A 163 25.13 18.09 -11.54
C LEU A 163 23.88 18.45 -12.35
N VAL A 164 23.04 17.46 -12.67
CA VAL A 164 21.77 17.68 -13.38
C VAL A 164 20.84 18.53 -12.53
N LEU A 165 20.73 18.21 -11.25
CA LEU A 165 19.90 18.97 -10.31
C LEU A 165 20.38 20.43 -10.17
N ALA A 166 21.69 20.66 -10.13
CA ALA A 166 22.24 22.01 -10.11
C ALA A 166 21.94 22.78 -11.41
N HIS A 167 22.00 22.13 -12.56
CA HIS A 167 21.62 22.75 -13.83
C HIS A 167 20.14 23.16 -13.86
N ASP A 168 19.24 22.31 -13.35
CA ASP A 168 17.83 22.65 -13.23
C ASP A 168 17.67 23.91 -12.35
N TYR A 169 18.34 23.97 -11.19
CA TYR A 169 18.31 25.16 -10.34
C TYR A 169 18.86 26.41 -11.04
N ILE A 170 19.93 26.29 -11.82
CA ILE A 170 20.48 27.41 -12.60
C ILE A 170 19.48 27.88 -13.66
N GLU A 171 18.82 26.96 -14.37
CA GLU A 171 17.79 27.26 -15.37
C GLU A 171 16.64 28.06 -14.75
N TYR A 172 16.23 27.71 -13.54
CA TYR A 172 15.21 28.44 -12.77
C TYR A 172 15.76 29.62 -11.97
N SER A 173 17.02 30.03 -12.18
CA SER A 173 17.69 31.15 -11.48
C SER A 173 17.75 31.00 -9.96
N GLN A 174 17.64 29.78 -9.45
CA GLN A 174 17.78 29.39 -8.04
C GLN A 174 19.28 29.17 -7.73
N LEU A 175 20.06 30.25 -7.81
CA LEU A 175 21.53 30.17 -7.78
C LEU A 175 22.09 29.77 -6.41
N ASP A 176 21.41 30.12 -5.32
CA ASP A 176 21.84 29.75 -3.97
C ASP A 176 21.60 28.26 -3.73
N GLU A 177 20.46 27.72 -4.18
CA GLU A 177 20.16 26.29 -4.15
C GLU A 177 21.12 25.49 -5.03
N ALA A 178 21.47 26.00 -6.22
CA ALA A 178 22.46 25.38 -7.09
C ALA A 178 23.85 25.30 -6.42
N LYS A 179 24.31 26.38 -5.78
CA LYS A 179 25.56 26.41 -5.02
C LYS A 179 25.52 25.38 -3.88
N ASP A 180 24.45 25.36 -3.11
CA ASP A 180 24.24 24.44 -1.99
C ASP A 180 24.34 22.96 -2.40
N VAL A 181 23.71 22.60 -3.52
CA VAL A 181 23.75 21.23 -4.06
C VAL A 181 25.17 20.86 -4.48
N LEU A 182 25.85 21.75 -5.22
CA LEU A 182 27.20 21.50 -5.72
C LEU A 182 28.23 21.43 -4.59
N GLU A 183 28.16 22.32 -3.59
CA GLU A 183 29.04 22.28 -2.42
C GLU A 183 28.92 20.95 -1.67
N LYS A 184 27.68 20.51 -1.40
CA LYS A 184 27.42 19.22 -0.76
C LYS A 184 27.90 18.06 -1.63
N ALA A 185 27.69 18.13 -2.94
CA ALA A 185 28.11 17.07 -3.86
C ALA A 185 29.63 16.93 -3.93
N ILE A 186 30.37 18.05 -3.96
CA ILE A 186 31.83 18.07 -4.00
C ILE A 186 32.44 17.48 -2.73
N VAL A 187 31.88 17.77 -1.54
CA VAL A 187 32.36 17.15 -0.30
C VAL A 187 32.24 15.62 -0.35
N ASN A 188 31.19 15.10 -0.99
CA ASN A 188 30.96 13.66 -1.13
C ASN A 188 31.72 13.03 -2.32
N GLN A 189 32.00 13.79 -3.38
CA GLN A 189 32.61 13.34 -4.63
C GLN A 189 33.68 14.32 -5.14
N PRO A 190 34.77 14.53 -4.39
CA PRO A 190 35.76 15.58 -4.66
C PRO A 190 36.63 15.31 -5.90
N GLN A 191 36.49 14.13 -6.52
CA GLN A 191 37.20 13.74 -7.73
C GLN A 191 36.46 14.17 -9.01
N ARG A 192 35.18 14.55 -8.90
CA ARG A 192 34.34 14.87 -10.05
C ARG A 192 34.53 16.32 -10.47
N LEU A 193 35.42 16.52 -11.45
CA LEU A 193 35.82 17.84 -11.94
C LEU A 193 34.66 18.71 -12.44
N GLU A 194 33.64 18.12 -13.05
CA GLU A 194 32.47 18.83 -13.58
C GLU A 194 31.73 19.64 -12.48
N LEU A 195 31.63 19.08 -11.27
CA LEU A 195 31.00 19.76 -10.14
C LEU A 195 31.79 21.00 -9.73
N HIS A 196 33.13 20.89 -9.72
CA HIS A 196 34.00 22.01 -9.40
C HIS A 196 33.90 23.12 -10.44
N GLN A 197 33.88 22.77 -11.73
CA GLN A 197 33.77 23.75 -12.81
C GLN A 197 32.47 24.55 -12.69
N CYS A 198 31.34 23.86 -12.54
CA CYS A 198 30.03 24.49 -12.40
C CYS A 198 29.98 25.41 -11.16
N LEU A 199 30.48 24.97 -10.01
CA LEU A 199 30.50 25.78 -8.79
C LEU A 199 31.40 27.02 -8.91
N LEU A 200 32.57 26.89 -9.53
CA LEU A 200 33.49 28.02 -9.74
C LEU A 200 32.89 29.07 -10.68
N GLU A 201 32.17 28.65 -11.72
CA GLU A 201 31.43 29.56 -12.60
C GLU A 201 30.33 30.31 -11.83
N LEU A 202 29.62 29.63 -10.93
CA LEU A 202 28.62 30.26 -10.07
C LEU A 202 29.23 31.27 -9.10
N TYR A 203 30.33 30.94 -8.42
CA TYR A 203 31.01 31.92 -7.56
C TYR A 203 31.53 33.12 -8.35
N LYS A 204 32.06 32.91 -9.56
CA LYS A 204 32.56 34.00 -10.41
C LYS A 204 31.43 34.91 -10.89
N SER A 205 30.30 34.35 -11.30
CA SER A 205 29.15 35.11 -11.82
C SER A 205 28.37 35.84 -10.72
N THR A 206 28.23 35.23 -9.54
CA THR A 206 27.56 35.83 -8.37
C THR A 206 28.46 36.72 -7.52
N LEU A 207 29.79 36.73 -7.79
CA LEU A 207 30.81 37.41 -6.99
C LEU A 207 30.80 36.99 -5.50
N ASP A 208 30.37 35.75 -5.21
CA ASP A 208 30.26 35.22 -3.86
C ASP A 208 31.63 34.80 -3.30
N THR A 209 32.39 35.81 -2.87
CA THR A 209 33.70 35.63 -2.26
C THR A 209 33.65 34.90 -0.92
N SER A 210 32.55 35.05 -0.18
CA SER A 210 32.32 34.41 1.12
C SER A 210 32.14 32.90 0.99
N GLY A 211 31.24 32.47 0.10
CA GLY A 211 31.00 31.06 -0.20
C GLY A 211 32.26 30.40 -0.73
N PHE A 212 32.93 31.03 -1.70
CA PHE A 212 34.21 30.56 -2.23
C PHE A 212 35.26 30.34 -1.13
N THR A 213 35.46 31.31 -0.23
CA THR A 213 36.47 31.21 0.83
C THR A 213 36.15 30.06 1.79
N THR A 214 34.87 29.88 2.12
CA THR A 214 34.41 28.80 2.99
C THR A 214 34.69 27.45 2.36
N MET A 215 34.25 27.26 1.11
CA MET A 215 34.41 25.98 0.42
C MET A 215 35.89 25.67 0.10
N PHE A 216 36.69 26.68 -0.22
CA PHE A 216 38.13 26.55 -0.41
C PHE A 216 38.81 25.99 0.86
N ASN A 217 38.43 26.49 2.04
CA ASN A 217 38.98 26.00 3.32
C ASN A 217 38.52 24.57 3.64
N ILE A 218 37.26 24.24 3.33
CA ILE A 218 36.74 22.88 3.49
C ILE A 218 37.55 21.91 2.63
N LEU A 219 37.76 22.23 1.36
CA LEU A 219 38.55 21.40 0.43
C LEU A 219 40.01 21.27 0.85
N ALA A 220 40.63 22.34 1.32
CA ALA A 220 41.99 22.31 1.85
C ALA A 220 42.14 21.39 3.08
N GLY A 221 41.07 21.24 3.87
CA GLY A 221 41.03 20.33 5.02
C GLY A 221 40.78 18.86 4.68
N LEU A 222 40.31 18.53 3.46
CA LEU A 222 39.96 17.17 3.05
C LEU A 222 41.13 16.35 2.48
N ASP A 223 42.34 16.92 2.40
CA ASP A 223 43.56 16.30 1.83
C ASP A 223 43.36 15.72 0.41
N VAL A 224 42.48 16.33 -0.38
CA VAL A 224 42.23 15.95 -1.78
C VAL A 224 42.99 16.89 -2.71
N ALA A 225 43.55 16.33 -3.79
CA ALA A 225 44.17 17.10 -4.86
C ALA A 225 43.14 18.05 -5.51
N MET A 226 43.20 19.33 -5.15
CA MET A 226 42.28 20.34 -5.64
C MET A 226 42.63 20.75 -7.09
N PRO A 227 41.64 20.92 -7.99
CA PRO A 227 41.90 21.40 -9.35
C PRO A 227 42.55 22.79 -9.37
N ASN A 228 43.42 23.02 -10.35
CA ASN A 228 44.12 24.30 -10.53
C ASN A 228 43.18 25.50 -10.65
N ASP A 229 41.96 25.29 -11.17
CA ASP A 229 40.95 26.35 -11.38
C ASP A 229 40.55 27.08 -10.08
N TRP A 230 40.61 26.40 -8.93
CA TRP A 230 40.37 27.02 -7.62
C TRP A 230 41.45 28.05 -7.26
N SER A 231 42.71 27.78 -7.61
CA SER A 231 43.81 28.73 -7.40
C SER A 231 43.70 29.95 -8.33
N THR A 232 43.24 29.73 -9.56
CA THR A 232 42.98 30.80 -10.54
C THR A 232 41.86 31.72 -10.06
N LEU A 233 40.75 31.15 -9.56
CA LEU A 233 39.64 31.95 -9.04
C LEU A 233 40.02 32.69 -7.75
N LYS A 234 40.86 32.08 -6.90
CA LYS A 234 41.43 32.75 -5.74
C LYS A 234 42.19 34.01 -6.16
N ALA A 235 43.07 33.92 -7.15
CA ALA A 235 43.83 35.07 -7.66
C ALA A 235 42.89 36.19 -8.19
N PHE A 236 41.86 35.82 -8.95
CA PHE A 236 40.84 36.76 -9.45
C PHE A 236 40.17 37.57 -8.33
N PHE A 237 39.79 36.92 -7.22
CA PHE A 237 39.18 37.63 -6.08
C PHE A 237 40.18 38.46 -5.28
N TYR A 238 41.46 38.11 -5.24
CA TYR A 238 42.50 38.93 -4.61
C TYR A 238 42.82 40.20 -5.41
N GLU A 239 42.89 40.12 -6.73
CA GLU A 239 43.17 41.28 -7.60
C GLU A 239 42.08 42.35 -7.49
N ARG A 240 40.83 41.94 -7.28
CA ARG A 240 39.67 42.83 -7.19
C ARG A 240 39.48 43.50 -5.81
N LYS A 241 40.21 43.05 -4.80
CA LYS A 241 40.24 43.66 -3.44
C LYS A 241 41.28 44.76 -3.29
N LYS A 242 42.17 44.95 -4.28
CA LYS A 242 43.07 46.12 -4.38
C LYS A 242 42.37 47.28 -5.07
#